data_AF-A0A351BF63-F1
#
_entry.id   AF-A0A351BF63-F1
#
_cell.length_a   1.000
_cell.length_b   1.000
_cell.length_c   1.000
_cell.angle_alpha   90.00
_cell.angle_beta   90.00
_cell.angle_gamma   90.00
#
_symmetry.space_group_name_H-M   'P 1'
#
loop_
_entity.id
_entity.type
_entity.pdbx_description
1 polymer ?
#
loop_
_entity_poly.entity_id
_entity_poly.type
_entity_poly.pdbx_seq_one_letter_code
_entity_poly.pdbx_strand_id
1 'polypeptide(L)'
;WQGGGNMIADVTFERTLYQGVPARFEAGTGNIGDAVGLGAAIDYVERIGIENISRYEHDLLAYATQRVRPIPGIRLIGTADDKASVLSFVLAGYRPEEVGAALNEEGIAVRAGHHCAQPILRRYGVEATVRPSLAFYNTCAEVDLLVSVLQRLANGRGRTVT
;
A
#
# COMPACT_ATOMS: atom_id res chain seq x y z
N TRP A 1 22.40 3.35 -22.86
CA TRP A 1 22.55 2.31 -21.82
C TRP A 1 21.40 1.31 -21.93
N GLN A 2 21.30 0.57 -23.04
CA GLN A 2 20.20 -0.38 -23.31
C GLN A 2 20.77 -1.71 -23.85
N GLY A 3 21.99 -2.06 -23.43
CA GLY A 3 22.81 -3.15 -23.95
C GLY A 3 23.54 -3.87 -22.80
N GLY A 4 23.69 -5.20 -22.84
CA GLY A 4 24.44 -5.95 -21.83
C GLY A 4 24.55 -7.44 -22.16
N GLY A 5 25.58 -8.13 -21.64
CA GLY A 5 25.99 -9.46 -22.14
C GLY A 5 24.88 -10.51 -22.26
N ASN A 6 23.97 -10.60 -21.28
CA ASN A 6 22.88 -11.58 -21.27
C ASN A 6 21.88 -11.45 -22.45
N MET A 7 21.77 -10.27 -23.06
CA MET A 7 20.85 -10.05 -24.19
C MET A 7 21.47 -10.36 -25.55
N ILE A 8 22.79 -10.59 -25.62
CA ILE A 8 23.52 -10.82 -26.86
C ILE A 8 23.56 -12.31 -27.14
N ALA A 9 23.12 -12.70 -28.34
CA ALA A 9 23.28 -14.06 -28.84
C ALA A 9 24.63 -14.25 -29.51
N ASP A 10 25.05 -13.27 -30.33
CA ASP A 10 26.33 -13.28 -31.04
C ASP A 10 26.74 -11.84 -31.43
N VAL A 11 28.04 -11.58 -31.54
CA VAL A 11 28.58 -10.28 -31.95
C VAL A 11 29.77 -10.45 -32.89
N THR A 12 29.70 -9.77 -34.04
CA THR A 12 30.81 -9.57 -34.96
C THR A 12 31.08 -8.08 -35.11
N PHE A 13 32.14 -7.69 -35.83
CA PHE A 13 32.41 -6.27 -36.09
C PHE A 13 31.31 -5.61 -36.93
N GLU A 14 30.61 -6.38 -37.76
CA GLU A 14 29.59 -5.91 -38.71
C GLU A 14 28.17 -5.98 -38.15
N ARG A 15 27.92 -6.86 -37.18
CA ARG A 15 26.56 -7.10 -36.66
C ARG A 15 26.53 -7.51 -35.20
N THR A 16 25.41 -7.22 -34.56
CA THR A 16 25.04 -7.77 -33.26
C THR A 16 23.74 -8.53 -33.41
N LEU A 17 23.75 -9.80 -33.00
CA LEU A 17 22.55 -10.63 -32.91
C LEU A 17 22.09 -10.65 -31.46
N TYR A 18 20.82 -10.32 -31.25
CA TYR A 18 20.20 -10.35 -29.92
C TYR A 18 19.54 -11.71 -29.65
N GLN A 19 19.46 -12.08 -28.38
CA GLN A 19 18.68 -13.22 -27.91
C GLN A 19 17.19 -13.06 -28.27
N GLY A 20 16.45 -14.17 -28.23
CA GLY A 20 15.00 -14.17 -28.23
C GLY A 20 14.40 -13.52 -26.97
N VAL A 21 13.08 -13.32 -26.96
CA VAL A 21 12.36 -12.92 -25.73
C VAL A 21 12.30 -14.08 -24.74
N PRO A 22 12.41 -13.85 -23.42
CA PRO A 22 12.46 -12.54 -22.74
C PRO A 22 13.86 -11.92 -22.66
N ALA A 23 14.94 -12.70 -22.81
CA ALA A 23 16.33 -12.28 -22.57
C ALA A 23 16.79 -11.06 -23.38
N ARG A 24 16.16 -10.80 -24.54
CA ARG A 24 16.33 -9.56 -25.31
C ARG A 24 16.14 -8.28 -24.49
N PHE A 25 15.31 -8.33 -23.45
CA PHE A 25 14.98 -7.19 -22.58
C PHE A 25 15.72 -7.21 -21.23
N GLU A 26 16.58 -8.21 -20.99
CA GLU A 26 17.24 -8.44 -19.71
C GLU A 26 18.76 -8.28 -19.87
N ALA A 27 19.18 -7.05 -20.15
CA ALA A 27 20.56 -6.70 -20.40
C ALA A 27 21.46 -6.90 -19.16
N GLY A 28 22.58 -7.58 -19.33
CA GLY A 28 23.59 -7.76 -18.29
C GLY A 28 23.21 -8.81 -17.25
N THR A 29 23.95 -8.86 -16.14
CA THR A 29 23.64 -9.81 -15.06
C THR A 29 22.32 -9.44 -14.41
N GLY A 30 21.35 -10.37 -14.46
CA GLY A 30 20.05 -10.18 -13.83
C GLY A 30 20.12 -10.12 -12.30
N ASN A 31 19.04 -9.68 -11.68
CA ASN A 31 18.89 -9.72 -10.23
C ASN A 31 18.50 -11.14 -9.77
N ILE A 32 19.46 -12.06 -9.84
CA ILE A 32 19.23 -13.50 -9.70
C ILE A 32 18.67 -13.85 -8.31
N GLY A 33 19.25 -13.28 -7.25
CA GLY A 33 18.82 -13.55 -5.87
C GLY A 33 17.37 -13.16 -5.61
N ASP A 34 16.98 -11.94 -6.01
CA ASP A 34 15.61 -11.46 -5.81
C ASP A 34 14.61 -12.18 -6.72
N ALA A 35 15.02 -12.61 -7.93
CA ALA A 35 14.17 -13.43 -8.79
C ALA A 35 13.82 -14.79 -8.13
N VAL A 36 14.80 -15.44 -7.50
CA VAL A 36 14.56 -16.67 -6.71
C VAL A 36 13.69 -16.38 -5.49
N GLY A 37 13.96 -15.28 -4.78
CA GLY A 37 13.15 -14.85 -3.64
C GLY A 37 11.69 -14.55 -4.00
N LEU A 38 11.46 -13.92 -5.16
CA LEU A 38 10.13 -13.69 -5.70
C LEU A 38 9.42 -15.01 -6.03
N GLY A 39 10.13 -15.99 -6.60
CA GLY A 39 9.59 -17.35 -6.80
C GLY A 39 9.09 -17.96 -5.49
N ALA A 40 9.90 -17.93 -4.44
CA ALA A 40 9.50 -18.43 -3.13
C ALA A 40 8.31 -17.66 -2.50
N ALA A 41 8.21 -16.35 -2.75
CA ALA A 41 7.08 -15.54 -2.31
C ALA A 41 5.79 -15.88 -3.07
N ILE A 42 5.88 -16.17 -4.37
CA ILE A 42 4.74 -16.66 -5.18
C ILE A 42 4.28 -18.01 -4.64
N ASP A 43 5.20 -18.96 -4.44
CA ASP A 43 4.88 -20.28 -3.87
C ASP A 43 4.19 -20.17 -2.50
N TYR A 44 4.60 -19.20 -1.68
CA TYR A 44 3.98 -18.93 -0.38
C TYR A 44 2.53 -18.45 -0.52
N VAL A 45 2.27 -17.49 -1.42
CA VAL A 45 0.93 -16.95 -1.69
C VAL A 45 0.02 -18.02 -2.31
N GLU A 46 0.52 -18.79 -3.27
CA GLU A 46 -0.23 -19.88 -3.90
C GLU A 46 -0.60 -20.98 -2.89
N ARG A 47 0.32 -21.30 -1.96
CA ARG A 47 0.04 -22.27 -0.89
C ARG A 47 -1.06 -21.83 0.06
N ILE A 48 -1.18 -20.52 0.34
CA ILE A 48 -2.30 -19.97 1.12
C ILE A 48 -3.58 -19.96 0.28
N GLY A 49 -3.45 -19.67 -1.02
CA GLY A 49 -4.55 -19.50 -1.98
C GLY A 49 -4.98 -18.05 -2.07
N ILE A 50 -4.93 -17.48 -3.28
CA ILE A 50 -5.22 -16.06 -3.52
C ILE A 50 -6.69 -15.70 -3.20
N GLU A 51 -7.60 -16.65 -3.36
CA GLU A 51 -9.02 -16.51 -3.02
C GLU A 51 -9.23 -16.47 -1.51
N ASN A 52 -8.43 -17.23 -0.74
CA ASN A 52 -8.47 -17.19 0.72
C ASN A 52 -7.95 -15.87 1.26
N ILE A 53 -6.85 -15.39 0.69
CA ILE A 53 -6.27 -14.06 0.99
C ILE A 53 -7.30 -12.98 0.68
N SER A 54 -7.88 -12.98 -0.52
CA SER A 54 -8.84 -11.98 -0.95
C SER A 54 -10.07 -11.93 -0.04
N ARG A 55 -10.64 -13.09 0.34
CA ARG A 55 -11.77 -13.15 1.27
C ARG A 55 -11.41 -12.59 2.65
N TYR A 56 -10.28 -13.02 3.21
CA TYR A 56 -9.87 -12.55 4.54
C TYR A 56 -9.57 -11.05 4.56
N GLU A 57 -8.87 -10.54 3.54
CA GLU A 57 -8.59 -9.11 3.40
C GLU A 57 -9.86 -8.29 3.20
N HIS A 58 -10.86 -8.83 2.49
CA HIS A 58 -12.17 -8.20 2.37
C HIS A 58 -12.89 -8.13 3.72
N ASP A 59 -12.95 -9.23 4.47
CA ASP A 59 -13.57 -9.28 5.80
C ASP A 59 -12.89 -8.30 6.77
N LEU A 60 -11.55 -8.24 6.74
CA LEU A 60 -10.77 -7.33 7.56
C LEU A 60 -10.98 -5.85 7.16
N LEU A 61 -11.10 -5.55 5.87
CA LEU A 61 -11.45 -4.21 5.39
C LEU A 61 -12.87 -3.82 5.81
N ALA A 62 -13.83 -4.72 5.71
CA ALA A 62 -15.22 -4.48 6.10
C ALA A 62 -15.27 -4.15 7.61
N TYR A 63 -14.58 -4.95 8.42
CA TYR A 63 -14.39 -4.69 9.84
C TYR A 63 -13.77 -3.31 10.08
N ALA A 64 -12.61 -3.01 9.50
CA ALA A 64 -11.94 -1.72 9.67
C ALA A 64 -12.82 -0.54 9.26
N THR A 65 -13.52 -0.65 8.14
CA THR A 65 -14.43 0.37 7.63
C THR A 65 -15.58 0.61 8.61
N GLN A 66 -16.18 -0.45 9.17
CA GLN A 66 -17.24 -0.35 10.18
C GLN A 66 -16.75 0.34 11.45
N ARG A 67 -15.52 0.07 11.90
CA ARG A 67 -14.94 0.64 13.13
C ARG A 67 -14.51 2.10 12.97
N VAL A 68 -14.00 2.47 11.80
CA VAL A 68 -13.47 3.80 11.50
C VAL A 68 -14.57 4.80 11.11
N ARG A 69 -15.60 4.36 10.38
CA ARG A 69 -16.70 5.22 9.91
C ARG A 69 -17.40 6.07 10.99
N PRO A 70 -17.68 5.57 12.22
CA PRO A 70 -18.37 6.37 13.24
C PRO A 70 -17.48 7.41 13.93
N ILE A 71 -16.16 7.45 13.68
CA ILE A 71 -15.25 8.38 14.35
C ILE A 71 -15.53 9.82 13.86
N PRO A 72 -15.81 10.77 14.76
CA PRO A 72 -16.09 12.16 14.38
C PRO A 72 -14.96 12.78 13.56
N GLY A 73 -15.33 13.49 12.49
CA GLY A 73 -14.39 14.18 11.63
C GLY A 73 -13.67 13.30 10.61
N ILE A 74 -13.82 11.98 10.65
CA ILE A 74 -13.27 11.12 9.60
C ILE A 74 -14.11 11.23 8.33
N ARG A 75 -13.42 11.44 7.20
CA ARG A 75 -13.96 11.25 5.86
C ARG A 75 -13.15 10.19 5.12
N LEU A 76 -13.80 9.08 4.80
CA LEU A 76 -13.22 8.02 3.96
C LEU A 76 -13.14 8.49 2.49
N ILE A 77 -12.06 8.11 1.81
CA ILE A 77 -11.79 8.43 0.40
C ILE A 77 -11.80 7.14 -0.40
N GLY A 78 -12.81 7.00 -1.28
CA GLY A 78 -13.04 5.80 -2.07
C GLY A 78 -13.73 4.69 -1.25
N THR A 79 -15.05 4.56 -1.45
CA THR A 79 -15.93 3.63 -0.72
C THR A 79 -16.71 2.74 -1.68
N ALA A 80 -16.08 2.30 -2.78
CA ALA A 80 -16.67 1.30 -3.65
C ALA A 80 -16.93 0.01 -2.87
N ASP A 81 -17.99 -0.72 -3.24
CA ASP A 81 -18.40 -1.96 -2.57
C ASP A 81 -17.30 -3.03 -2.69
N ASP A 82 -16.80 -3.22 -3.92
CA ASP A 82 -15.67 -4.09 -4.21
C ASP A 82 -14.38 -3.27 -4.37
N LYS A 83 -13.47 -3.39 -3.41
CA LYS A 83 -12.18 -2.70 -3.45
C LYS A 83 -11.10 -3.49 -2.70
N ALA A 84 -9.85 -3.19 -3.03
CA ALA A 84 -8.71 -3.67 -2.26
C ALA A 84 -8.79 -3.21 -0.80
N SER A 85 -8.11 -3.94 0.09
CA SER A 85 -7.97 -3.76 1.55
C SER A 85 -7.22 -2.49 1.97
N VAL A 86 -7.55 -1.36 1.34
CA VAL A 86 -6.91 -0.06 1.48
C VAL A 86 -7.91 0.98 1.97
N LEU A 87 -7.60 1.63 3.09
CA LEU A 87 -8.51 2.53 3.79
C LEU A 87 -7.99 3.97 3.80
N SER A 88 -8.07 4.68 2.67
CA SER A 88 -7.67 6.10 2.64
C SER A 88 -8.68 6.98 3.37
N PHE A 89 -8.21 7.90 4.22
CA PHE A 89 -9.07 8.86 4.92
C PHE A 89 -8.38 10.20 5.19
N VAL A 90 -9.19 11.20 5.53
CA VAL A 90 -8.76 12.43 6.20
C VAL A 90 -9.49 12.56 7.54
N LEU A 91 -8.85 13.19 8.52
CA LEU A 91 -9.44 13.50 9.82
C LEU A 91 -9.56 15.02 9.95
N ALA A 92 -10.77 15.51 10.14
CA ALA A 92 -11.06 16.93 10.22
C ALA A 92 -10.18 17.59 11.29
N GLY A 93 -9.48 18.65 10.88
CA GLY A 93 -8.66 19.41 11.80
C GLY A 93 -7.26 18.88 12.06
N TYR A 94 -6.84 17.85 11.34
CA TYR A 94 -5.46 17.40 11.30
C TYR A 94 -4.99 17.37 9.85
N ARG A 95 -3.73 17.75 9.63
CA ARG A 95 -3.04 17.42 8.39
C ARG A 95 -2.75 15.92 8.38
N PRO A 96 -2.81 15.23 7.23
CA PRO A 96 -2.54 13.79 7.18
C PRO A 96 -1.21 13.37 7.80
N GLU A 97 -0.18 14.21 7.70
CA GLU A 97 1.14 13.95 8.27
C GLU A 97 1.11 13.94 9.81
N GLU A 98 0.27 14.78 10.44
CA GLU A 98 0.12 14.84 11.90
C GLU A 98 -0.56 13.58 12.44
N VAL A 99 -1.59 13.09 11.72
CA VAL A 99 -2.23 11.81 12.04
C VAL A 99 -1.23 10.66 11.86
N GLY A 100 -0.45 10.67 10.77
CA GLY A 100 0.59 9.66 10.53
C GLY A 100 1.66 9.63 11.61
N ALA A 101 2.10 10.81 12.08
CA ALA A 101 3.06 10.92 13.18
C ALA A 101 2.50 10.38 14.50
N ALA A 102 1.27 10.77 14.86
CA ALA A 102 0.60 10.28 16.07
C ALA A 102 0.38 8.76 16.06
N LEU A 103 0.06 8.17 14.89
CA LEU A 103 -0.03 6.73 14.74
C LEU A 103 1.32 6.04 14.90
N ASN A 104 2.39 6.63 14.36
CA ASN A 104 3.75 6.11 14.49
C ASN A 104 4.26 6.12 15.94
N GLU A 105 3.91 7.12 16.75
CA GLU A 105 4.22 7.16 18.19
C GLU A 105 3.64 5.96 18.96
N GLU A 106 2.57 5.36 18.44
CA GLU A 106 1.89 4.19 18.99
C GLU A 106 2.35 2.88 18.31
N GLY A 107 3.39 2.95 17.47
CA GLY A 107 3.93 1.80 16.74
C GLY A 107 3.12 1.40 15.50
N ILE A 108 2.19 2.23 15.03
CA ILE A 108 1.30 1.92 13.91
C ILE A 108 1.84 2.54 12.62
N ALA A 109 2.36 1.70 11.73
CA ALA A 109 2.90 2.14 10.45
C ALA A 109 1.78 2.40 9.42
N VAL A 110 1.67 3.66 8.97
CA VAL A 110 0.78 4.07 7.88
C VAL A 110 1.53 4.98 6.91
N ARG A 111 0.98 5.16 5.70
CA ARG A 111 1.46 6.19 4.78
C ARG A 111 0.56 7.42 4.85
N ALA A 112 1.16 8.59 5.03
CA ALA A 112 0.52 9.89 4.82
C ALA A 112 1.08 10.57 3.57
N GLY A 113 0.25 11.32 2.85
CA GLY A 113 0.66 12.11 1.69
C GLY A 113 -0.13 11.78 0.42
N HIS A 114 0.55 11.86 -0.71
CA HIS A 114 -0.07 11.78 -2.04
C HIS A 114 -0.22 10.38 -2.62
N HIS A 115 0.49 9.39 -2.08
CA HIS A 115 0.51 8.00 -2.59
C HIS A 115 0.85 7.87 -4.08
N CYS A 116 1.67 8.79 -4.59
CA CYS A 116 1.98 8.91 -6.02
C CYS A 116 0.74 9.14 -6.91
N ALA A 117 -0.34 9.69 -6.35
CA ALA A 117 -1.66 9.76 -6.98
C ALA A 117 -2.34 11.14 -6.79
N GLN A 118 -1.58 12.23 -6.91
CA GLN A 118 -2.09 13.60 -6.69
C GLN A 118 -3.34 13.94 -7.52
N PRO A 119 -3.45 13.61 -8.84
CA PRO A 119 -4.61 14.01 -9.64
C PRO A 119 -5.94 13.42 -9.12
N ILE A 120 -5.95 12.15 -8.69
CA ILE A 120 -7.17 11.53 -8.16
C ILE A 120 -7.52 12.08 -6.78
N LEU A 121 -6.55 12.41 -5.94
CA LEU A 121 -6.80 13.07 -4.65
C LEU A 121 -7.47 14.43 -4.84
N ARG A 122 -6.97 15.24 -5.79
CA ARG A 122 -7.58 16.54 -6.15
C ARG A 122 -9.01 16.39 -6.63
N ARG A 123 -9.30 15.34 -7.40
CA ARG A 123 -10.68 15.01 -7.80
C ARG A 123 -11.59 14.71 -6.59
N TYR A 124 -11.04 14.18 -5.50
CA TYR A 124 -11.74 14.00 -4.21
C TYR A 124 -11.69 15.25 -3.29
N GLY A 125 -11.15 16.36 -3.77
CA GLY A 125 -11.07 17.64 -3.05
C GLY A 125 -10.01 17.69 -1.95
N VAL A 126 -8.98 16.83 -2.00
CA VAL A 126 -7.88 16.80 -1.02
C VAL A 126 -6.53 16.74 -1.72
N GLU A 127 -5.49 17.28 -1.10
CA GLU A 127 -4.12 17.10 -1.61
C GLU A 127 -3.48 15.82 -1.07
N ALA A 128 -3.80 15.41 0.16
CA ALA A 128 -3.18 14.27 0.83
C ALA A 128 -4.19 13.50 1.70
N THR A 129 -3.85 12.26 2.02
CA THR A 129 -4.65 11.37 2.89
C THR A 129 -3.74 10.51 3.76
N VAL A 130 -4.28 9.94 4.83
CA VAL A 130 -3.68 8.83 5.56
C VAL A 130 -4.21 7.52 4.96
N ARG A 131 -3.34 6.52 4.81
CA ARG A 131 -3.68 5.25 4.16
C ARG A 131 -3.07 4.04 4.87
N PRO A 132 -3.77 3.48 5.88
CA PRO A 132 -3.59 2.09 6.27
C PRO A 132 -3.94 1.18 5.08
N SER A 133 -3.04 0.25 4.77
CA SER A 133 -3.22 -0.77 3.73
C SER A 133 -3.04 -2.12 4.42
N LEU A 134 -4.10 -2.91 4.48
CA LEU A 134 -4.16 -4.15 5.24
C LEU A 134 -3.78 -5.32 4.34
N ALA A 135 -3.10 -6.31 4.88
CA ALA A 135 -2.75 -7.54 4.20
C ALA A 135 -3.25 -8.75 4.99
N PHE A 136 -3.19 -9.94 4.39
CA PHE A 136 -3.66 -11.18 5.01
C PHE A 136 -2.98 -11.59 6.33
N TYR A 137 -1.84 -10.99 6.67
CA TYR A 137 -1.19 -11.20 7.97
C TYR A 137 -1.63 -10.22 9.05
N ASN A 138 -2.40 -9.18 8.71
CA ASN A 138 -2.93 -8.25 9.68
C ASN A 138 -4.11 -8.84 10.44
N THR A 139 -4.45 -8.26 11.59
CA THR A 139 -5.51 -8.76 12.49
C THR A 139 -6.52 -7.69 12.87
N CYS A 140 -7.72 -8.11 13.31
CA CYS A 140 -8.71 -7.20 13.87
C CYS A 140 -8.20 -6.44 15.10
N ALA A 141 -7.28 -7.04 15.88
CA ALA A 141 -6.68 -6.38 17.05
C ALA A 141 -5.80 -5.18 16.65
N GLU A 142 -5.05 -5.30 15.55
CA GLU A 142 -4.28 -4.17 14.99
C GLU A 142 -5.21 -3.07 14.46
N VAL A 143 -6.34 -3.46 13.86
CA VAL A 143 -7.39 -2.51 13.44
C VAL A 143 -8.00 -1.80 14.64
N ASP A 144 -8.29 -2.51 15.73
CA ASP A 144 -8.81 -1.90 16.96
C ASP A 144 -7.79 -0.93 17.58
N LEU A 145 -6.49 -1.27 17.55
CA LEU A 145 -5.44 -0.36 18.00
C LEU A 145 -5.43 0.92 17.16
N LEU A 146 -5.44 0.81 15.82
CA LEU A 146 -5.58 1.95 14.90
C LEU A 146 -6.80 2.81 15.24
N VAL A 147 -7.97 2.19 15.39
CA VAL A 147 -9.24 2.86 15.71
C VAL A 147 -9.16 3.59 17.05
N SER A 148 -8.52 2.99 18.05
CA SER A 148 -8.37 3.60 19.37
C SER A 148 -7.58 4.91 19.32
N VAL A 149 -6.49 4.97 18.54
CA VAL A 149 -5.68 6.18 18.38
C VAL A 149 -6.47 7.25 17.62
N LEU A 150 -7.18 6.86 16.55
CA LEU A 150 -8.03 7.78 15.79
C LEU A 150 -9.16 8.38 16.65
N GLN A 151 -9.77 7.58 17.53
CA GLN A 151 -10.76 8.08 18.50
C GLN A 151 -10.14 9.06 19.50
N ARG A 152 -8.93 8.79 20.00
CA ARG A 152 -8.22 9.74 20.89
C ARG A 152 -7.96 11.07 20.18
N LEU A 153 -7.52 11.05 18.93
CA LEU A 153 -7.31 12.28 18.14
C LEU A 153 -8.62 13.03 17.92
N ALA A 154 -9.69 12.33 17.53
CA ALA A 154 -11.00 12.95 17.30
C ALA A 154 -11.58 13.59 18.56
N ASN A 155 -11.40 12.96 19.73
CA ASN A 155 -11.91 13.44 21.03
C ASN A 155 -10.97 14.46 21.70
N GLY A 156 -9.67 14.43 21.39
CA GLY A 156 -8.64 15.29 21.98
C GLY A 156 -8.82 16.77 21.68
N ARG A 157 -9.53 17.12 20.60
CA ARG A 157 -9.91 18.50 20.27
C ARG A 157 -10.86 19.16 21.28
N GLY A 158 -11.39 18.44 22.27
CA GLY A 158 -12.05 19.03 23.44
C GLY A 158 -11.08 19.70 24.44
N ARG A 159 -9.76 19.57 24.26
CA ARG A 159 -8.73 20.16 25.11
C ARG A 159 -7.73 21.01 24.30
N THR A 160 -8.11 22.29 24.18
CA THR A 160 -7.24 23.48 24.08
C THR A 160 -6.57 23.78 22.73
N VAL A 161 -6.91 24.94 22.13
CA VAL A 161 -6.02 26.13 22.16
C VAL A 161 -6.92 27.36 22.37
N THR A 162 -6.80 27.95 23.57
CA THR A 162 -7.13 29.36 23.85
C THR A 162 -5.85 30.16 23.67
#